data_AF-A0A517YEI5-F1
#
_entry.id   AF-A0A517YEI5-F1
#
_cell.length_a   1.000
_cell.length_b   1.000
_cell.length_c   1.000
_cell.angle_alpha   90.00
_cell.angle_beta   90.00
_cell.angle_gamma   90.00
#
_symmetry.space_group_name_H-M   'P 1'
#
loop_
_entity.id
_entity.type
_entity.pdbx_description
1 polymer ?
#
loop_
_entity_poly.entity_id
_entity_poly.type
_entity_poly.pdbx_seq_one_letter_code
_entity_poly.pdbx_strand_id
1 'polypeptide(L)'
;MSCRISRARFMSLGLLGVVQIATVGCGTLLYPARKGQPAGQLDWGVVALDAVGLLFFFVPGVIAFAVDFNNGTIYLPPEEAGGSPLASADLTQKNPLTPIATSSQQLTPEAIEQTLAQHTGRDIRLVPGTYRTKALDRLDQFWTTRSEFEVG
;
A
#
# COMPACT_ATOMS: atom_id res chain seq x y z
N MET A 1 40.67 13.17 -33.66
CA MET A 1 40.19 11.78 -33.78
C MET A 1 38.68 11.79 -33.53
N SER A 2 37.86 11.93 -34.59
CA SER A 2 36.40 12.05 -34.45
C SER A 2 35.77 10.69 -34.69
N CYS A 3 35.37 10.01 -33.62
CA CYS A 3 34.69 8.72 -33.69
C CYS A 3 33.23 8.96 -34.06
N ARG A 4 32.87 8.80 -35.35
CA ARG A 4 31.46 8.76 -35.76
C ARG A 4 30.87 7.44 -35.27
N ILE A 5 30.12 7.50 -34.18
CA ILE A 5 29.31 6.37 -33.72
C ILE A 5 28.29 6.06 -34.83
N SER A 6 28.43 4.88 -35.44
CA SER A 6 27.50 4.38 -36.46
C SER A 6 26.09 4.29 -35.87
N ARG A 7 25.06 4.58 -36.67
CA ARG A 7 23.64 4.44 -36.29
C ARG A 7 23.33 3.05 -35.72
N ALA A 8 23.95 2.01 -36.27
CA ALA A 8 23.81 0.63 -35.78
C ALA A 8 24.46 0.42 -34.41
N ARG A 9 25.58 1.10 -34.12
CA ARG A 9 26.21 1.10 -32.80
C ARG A 9 25.37 1.86 -31.78
N PHE A 10 24.75 2.97 -32.18
CA PHE A 10 23.86 3.74 -31.30
C PHE A 10 22.60 2.93 -30.92
N MET A 11 21.97 2.24 -31.88
CA MET A 11 20.84 1.35 -31.58
C MET A 11 21.23 0.15 -30.72
N SER A 12 22.40 -0.45 -30.97
CA SER A 12 22.88 -1.58 -30.17
C SER A 12 23.18 -1.19 -28.73
N LEU A 13 23.83 -0.04 -28.50
CA LEU A 13 24.04 0.48 -27.14
C LEU A 13 22.72 0.83 -26.44
N GLY A 14 21.74 1.40 -27.16
CA GLY A 14 20.42 1.69 -26.62
C GLY A 14 19.68 0.43 -26.16
N LEU A 15 19.70 -0.63 -26.98
CA LEU A 15 19.06 -1.90 -26.66
C LEU A 15 19.69 -2.56 -25.42
N LEU A 16 21.03 -2.56 -25.32
CA LEU A 16 21.70 -3.06 -24.12
C LEU A 16 21.31 -2.27 -22.88
N GLY A 17 21.20 -0.94 -22.98
CA GLY A 17 20.76 -0.09 -21.86
C GLY A 17 19.35 -0.42 -21.38
N VAL A 18 18.40 -0.60 -22.30
CA VAL A 18 17.01 -0.97 -21.96
C VAL A 18 16.95 -2.32 -21.25
N VAL A 19 17.72 -3.31 -21.73
CA VAL A 19 17.77 -4.64 -21.11
C VAL A 19 18.31 -4.57 -19.67
N GLN A 20 19.35 -3.78 -19.41
CA GLN A 20 19.90 -3.63 -18.06
C GLN A 20 18.88 -2.97 -17.11
N ILE A 21 18.20 -1.92 -17.57
CA ILE A 21 17.16 -1.23 -16.76
C ILE A 21 16.01 -2.20 -16.44
N ALA A 22 15.59 -3.02 -17.40
CA ALA A 22 14.53 -4.01 -17.19
C ALA A 22 14.89 -5.05 -16.11
N THR A 23 16.15 -5.46 -16.01
CA THR A 23 16.58 -6.41 -14.95
C THR A 23 16.61 -5.80 -13.55
N VAL A 24 16.75 -4.47 -13.46
CA VAL A 24 16.72 -3.73 -12.19
C VAL A 24 15.28 -3.39 -11.80
N GLY A 25 14.37 -3.24 -12.77
CA GLY A 25 13.00 -2.75 -12.58
C GLY A 25 12.95 -1.22 -12.65
N CYS A 26 11.90 -0.68 -13.27
CA CYS A 26 11.75 0.76 -13.46
C CYS A 26 11.37 1.45 -12.13
N GLY A 27 10.45 0.86 -11.38
CA GLY A 27 10.05 1.31 -10.05
C GLY A 27 11.18 1.17 -9.03
N THR A 28 12.01 0.14 -9.17
CA THR A 28 13.21 -0.05 -8.34
C THR A 28 14.28 1.02 -8.57
N LEU A 29 14.46 1.48 -9.80
CA LEU A 29 15.41 2.55 -10.13
C LEU A 29 14.90 3.92 -9.66
N LEU A 30 13.61 4.21 -9.89
CA LEU A 30 13.01 5.50 -9.56
C LEU A 30 12.71 5.64 -8.07
N TYR A 31 12.33 4.54 -7.41
CA TYR A 31 11.88 4.53 -6.03
C TYR A 31 12.50 3.37 -5.23
N PRO A 32 13.83 3.39 -5.00
CA PRO A 32 14.52 2.31 -4.30
C PRO A 32 14.06 2.17 -2.83
N ALA A 33 13.51 3.23 -2.24
CA ALA A 33 12.96 3.22 -0.88
C ALA A 33 11.68 2.38 -0.72
N ARG A 34 11.02 2.00 -1.82
CA ARG A 34 9.78 1.18 -1.83
C ARG A 34 10.04 -0.32 -1.93
N LYS A 35 11.29 -0.76 -1.86
CA LYS A 35 11.65 -2.18 -1.90
C LYS A 35 11.17 -2.92 -0.66
N GLY A 36 10.52 -4.06 -0.86
CA GLY A 36 9.97 -4.89 0.22
C GLY A 36 8.65 -4.36 0.76
N GLN A 37 7.99 -3.43 0.07
CA GLN A 37 6.69 -2.94 0.46
C GLN A 37 5.62 -4.05 0.34
N PRO A 38 4.69 -4.17 1.31
CA PRO A 38 3.56 -5.07 1.18
C PRO A 38 2.68 -4.72 -0.03
N ALA A 39 2.04 -5.73 -0.61
CA ALA A 39 1.12 -5.55 -1.73
C ALA A 39 0.01 -4.54 -1.37
N GLY A 40 -0.25 -3.59 -2.27
CA GLY A 40 -1.15 -2.47 -2.03
C GLY A 40 -1.75 -1.90 -3.31
N GLN A 41 -2.14 -0.63 -3.28
CA GLN A 41 -2.60 0.07 -4.47
C GLN A 41 -1.47 0.17 -5.50
N LEU A 42 -1.78 0.01 -6.80
CA LEU A 42 -0.78 0.12 -7.86
C LEU A 42 -0.39 1.57 -8.11
N ASP A 43 0.91 1.81 -8.28
CA ASP A 43 1.44 3.07 -8.77
C ASP A 43 1.25 3.14 -10.30
N TRP A 44 0.29 3.95 -10.73
CA TRP A 44 -0.02 4.14 -12.15
C TRP A 44 1.18 4.62 -12.97
N GLY A 45 2.12 5.36 -12.37
CA GLY A 45 3.34 5.82 -13.03
C GLY A 45 4.28 4.67 -13.36
N VAL A 46 4.52 3.78 -12.39
CA VAL A 46 5.37 2.59 -12.59
C VAL A 46 4.71 1.60 -13.56
N VAL A 47 3.40 1.35 -13.40
CA VAL A 47 2.64 0.50 -14.31
C VAL A 47 2.70 1.02 -15.75
N ALA A 48 2.54 2.32 -15.95
CA ALA A 48 2.62 2.91 -17.29
C ALA A 48 4.02 2.76 -17.89
N LEU A 49 5.07 2.96 -17.09
CA LEU A 49 6.46 2.84 -17.55
C LEU A 49 6.81 1.42 -17.97
N ASP A 50 6.42 0.41 -17.18
CA ASP A 50 6.62 -0.99 -17.56
C ASP A 50 5.74 -1.39 -18.75
N ALA A 51 4.51 -0.86 -18.86
CA ALA A 51 3.64 -1.11 -20.00
C ALA A 51 4.21 -0.55 -21.31
N VAL A 52 4.89 0.61 -21.27
CA VAL A 52 5.65 1.12 -22.42
C VAL A 52 6.79 0.16 -22.76
N GLY A 53 7.53 -0.33 -21.77
CA GLY A 53 8.56 -1.35 -21.95
C GLY A 53 8.01 -2.61 -22.62
N LEU A 54 6.85 -3.10 -22.17
CA LEU A 54 6.16 -4.26 -22.71
C LEU A 54 5.70 -4.05 -24.16
N LEU A 55 5.23 -2.84 -24.49
CA LEU A 55 4.71 -2.50 -25.81
C LEU A 55 5.82 -2.48 -26.89
N PHE A 56 6.99 -1.90 -26.58
CA PHE A 56 8.08 -1.76 -27.54
C PHE A 56 9.10 -2.90 -27.47
N PHE A 57 9.24 -3.57 -26.33
CA PHE A 57 10.20 -4.64 -26.08
C PHE A 57 9.60 -5.71 -25.16
N PHE A 58 8.81 -6.62 -25.73
CA PHE A 58 8.04 -7.61 -24.97
C PHE A 58 8.84 -8.34 -23.89
N VAL A 59 9.97 -8.97 -24.25
CA VAL A 59 10.77 -9.76 -23.29
C VAL A 59 11.35 -8.89 -22.16
N PRO A 60 12.06 -7.77 -22.44
CA PRO A 60 12.47 -6.84 -21.39
C PRO A 60 11.30 -6.29 -20.55
N GLY A 61 10.16 -5.95 -21.16
CA GLY A 61 9.01 -5.40 -20.46
C GLY A 61 8.38 -6.38 -19.47
N VAL A 62 8.23 -7.67 -19.83
CA VAL A 62 7.75 -8.70 -18.89
C VAL A 62 8.70 -8.85 -17.70
N ILE A 63 10.01 -8.81 -17.94
CA ILE A 63 11.02 -8.91 -16.89
C ILE A 63 10.91 -7.70 -15.94
N ALA A 64 10.81 -6.48 -16.46
CA ALA A 64 10.66 -5.27 -15.65
C ALA A 64 9.44 -5.36 -14.73
N PHE A 65 8.29 -5.78 -15.30
CA PHE A 65 7.05 -6.01 -14.55
C PHE A 65 7.29 -7.02 -13.41
N ALA A 66 7.86 -8.18 -13.72
CA ALA A 66 8.13 -9.22 -12.72
C ALA A 66 9.05 -8.73 -11.58
N VAL A 67 10.09 -7.95 -11.92
CA VAL A 67 11.02 -7.38 -10.94
C VAL A 67 10.33 -6.35 -10.06
N ASP A 68 9.52 -5.44 -10.62
CA ASP A 68 8.83 -4.42 -9.83
C ASP A 68 7.69 -5.01 -8.97
N PHE A 69 7.06 -6.10 -9.39
CA PHE A 69 6.14 -6.89 -8.56
C PHE A 69 6.87 -7.59 -7.41
N ASN A 70 7.98 -8.28 -7.69
CA ASN A 70 8.73 -9.02 -6.68
C ASN A 70 9.39 -8.09 -5.65
N ASN A 71 9.86 -6.92 -6.10
CA ASN A 71 10.44 -5.91 -5.23
C ASN A 71 9.37 -5.08 -4.50
N GLY A 72 8.09 -5.17 -4.91
CA GLY A 72 7.00 -4.37 -4.34
C GLY A 72 7.01 -2.90 -4.77
N THR A 73 7.87 -2.51 -5.71
CA THR A 73 8.06 -1.12 -6.17
C THR A 73 6.98 -0.64 -7.13
N ILE A 74 6.16 -1.57 -7.64
CA ILE A 74 4.95 -1.28 -8.41
C ILE A 74 3.78 -0.81 -7.53
N TYR A 75 3.87 -0.98 -6.21
CA TYR A 75 2.85 -0.53 -5.28
C TYR A 75 3.15 0.89 -4.81
N LEU A 76 2.08 1.68 -4.68
CA LEU A 76 2.10 3.04 -4.17
C LEU A 76 2.32 3.00 -2.65
N PRO A 77 3.18 3.85 -2.07
CA PRO A 77 3.42 3.83 -0.64
C PRO A 77 2.12 4.16 0.12
N PRO A 78 1.87 3.54 1.29
CA PRO A 78 0.63 3.72 2.04
C PRO A 78 0.28 5.19 2.28
N GLU A 79 1.30 6.03 2.51
CA GLU A 79 1.18 7.48 2.75
C GLU A 79 0.67 8.27 1.53
N GLU A 80 0.96 7.80 0.32
CA GLU A 80 0.54 8.44 -0.94
C GLU A 80 -0.76 7.85 -1.51
N ALA A 81 -1.10 6.62 -1.13
CA ALA A 81 -2.34 5.93 -1.53
C ALA A 81 -3.61 6.46 -0.84
N GLY A 82 -3.53 7.59 -0.13
CA GLY A 82 -4.65 8.14 0.64
C GLY A 82 -4.98 7.32 1.90
N GLY A 83 -4.15 6.35 2.25
CA GLY A 83 -4.17 5.69 3.54
C GLY A 83 -3.37 6.51 4.54
N SER A 84 -4.00 6.91 5.65
CA SER A 84 -3.25 7.51 6.76
C SER A 84 -2.01 6.65 7.09
N PRO A 85 -0.83 7.21 7.42
CA PRO A 85 0.40 6.47 7.78
C PRO A 85 0.26 5.46 8.94
N LEU A 86 -0.95 5.33 9.50
CA LEU A 86 -1.38 4.33 10.46
C LEU A 86 -1.81 2.99 9.83
N ALA A 87 -1.91 2.89 8.50
CA ALA A 87 -2.38 1.69 7.80
C ALA A 87 -1.29 0.65 7.47
N SER A 88 -0.02 0.95 7.71
CA SER A 88 1.11 0.04 7.48
C SER A 88 1.60 -0.69 8.73
N ALA A 89 0.98 -0.44 9.88
CA ALA A 89 1.09 -1.36 11.00
C ALA A 89 0.15 -2.55 10.74
N ASP A 90 0.73 -3.59 10.15
CA ASP A 90 0.25 -4.97 10.26
C ASP A 90 -0.94 -5.37 9.35
N LEU A 91 -0.70 -5.36 8.03
CA LEU A 91 -1.55 -6.07 7.05
C LEU A 91 -1.48 -7.61 7.17
N THR A 92 -0.81 -8.15 8.19
CA THR A 92 -0.89 -9.56 8.56
C THR A 92 -2.09 -9.86 9.46
N GLN A 93 -2.90 -8.85 9.80
CA GLN A 93 -4.07 -9.03 10.65
C GLN A 93 -5.35 -9.30 9.86
N LYS A 94 -5.88 -10.50 10.07
CA LYS A 94 -7.05 -11.15 9.45
C LYS A 94 -8.41 -10.43 9.60
N ASN A 95 -8.45 -9.13 9.90
CA ASN A 95 -9.67 -8.32 9.99
C ASN A 95 -9.34 -6.84 9.75
N PRO A 96 -9.68 -6.26 8.60
CA PRO A 96 -9.49 -4.83 8.37
C PRO A 96 -10.45 -4.03 9.26
N LEU A 97 -9.91 -3.19 10.13
CA LEU A 97 -10.69 -2.21 10.89
C LEU A 97 -10.94 -0.99 9.99
N THR A 98 -12.18 -0.56 9.85
CA THR A 98 -12.53 0.66 9.11
C THR A 98 -12.56 1.84 10.08
N PRO A 99 -11.70 2.86 9.91
CA PRO A 99 -11.74 4.05 10.76
C PRO A 99 -12.98 4.87 10.44
N ILE A 100 -13.78 5.18 11.46
CA ILE A 100 -14.92 6.10 11.35
C ILE A 100 -14.50 7.42 12.01
N ALA A 101 -14.23 8.43 11.19
CA ALA A 101 -13.86 9.75 11.68
C ALA A 101 -15.05 10.42 12.37
N THR A 102 -15.05 10.39 13.71
CA THR A 102 -16.09 11.04 14.54
C THR A 102 -15.44 12.17 15.32
N SER A 103 -16.08 13.35 15.35
CA SER A 103 -15.59 14.49 16.12
C SER A 103 -15.51 14.13 17.61
N SER A 104 -14.35 14.31 18.23
CA SER A 104 -14.10 14.00 19.65
C SER A 104 -15.08 14.72 20.61
N GLN A 105 -15.69 15.81 20.14
CA GLN A 105 -16.69 16.60 20.89
C GLN A 105 -18.08 15.95 20.96
N GLN A 106 -18.33 14.85 20.22
CA GLN A 106 -19.62 14.15 20.15
C GLN A 106 -19.51 12.66 20.53
N LEU A 107 -18.49 12.26 21.28
CA LEU A 107 -18.31 10.91 21.83
C LEU A 107 -19.29 10.60 22.98
N THR A 108 -20.58 10.92 22.82
CA THR A 108 -21.60 10.46 23.76
C THR A 108 -21.99 9.02 23.43
N PRO A 109 -22.38 8.20 24.43
CA PRO A 109 -22.80 6.82 24.19
C PRO A 109 -23.88 6.71 23.11
N GLU A 110 -24.81 7.66 23.06
CA GLU A 110 -25.94 7.68 22.13
C GLU A 110 -25.47 7.92 20.68
N ALA A 111 -24.49 8.78 20.47
CA ALA A 111 -23.91 9.02 19.15
C ALA A 111 -23.14 7.78 18.64
N ILE A 112 -22.49 7.06 19.55
CA ILE A 112 -21.79 5.81 19.24
C ILE A 112 -22.81 4.72 18.87
N GLU A 113 -23.90 4.57 19.62
CA GLU A 113 -24.98 3.63 19.32
C GLU A 113 -25.59 3.90 17.94
N GLN A 114 -25.89 5.15 17.60
CA GLN A 114 -26.45 5.53 16.30
C GLN A 114 -25.50 5.20 15.14
N THR A 115 -24.21 5.53 15.30
CA THR A 115 -23.20 5.27 14.28
C THR A 115 -23.02 3.76 14.07
N LEU A 116 -22.97 2.99 15.16
CA LEU A 116 -22.87 1.53 15.08
C LEU A 116 -24.12 0.91 14.45
N ALA A 117 -25.31 1.38 14.78
CA ALA A 117 -26.55 0.86 14.23
C ALA A 117 -26.65 1.09 12.71
N GLN A 118 -26.24 2.26 12.24
CA GLN A 118 -26.20 2.58 10.81
C GLN A 118 -25.24 1.69 10.03
N HIS A 119 -24.05 1.44 10.57
CA HIS A 119 -23.01 0.69 9.86
C HIS A 119 -23.11 -0.83 10.01
N THR A 120 -23.65 -1.33 11.13
CA THR A 120 -23.74 -2.77 11.38
C THR A 120 -25.12 -3.36 11.10
N GLY A 121 -26.15 -2.51 10.94
CA GLY A 121 -27.54 -2.93 10.77
C GLY A 121 -28.12 -3.62 12.01
N ARG A 122 -27.48 -3.49 13.18
CA ARG A 122 -27.89 -4.08 14.45
C ARG A 122 -28.19 -2.99 15.46
N ASP A 123 -29.27 -3.14 16.23
CA ASP A 123 -29.55 -2.26 17.37
C ASP A 123 -28.55 -2.58 18.50
N ILE A 124 -27.65 -1.64 18.79
CA ILE A 124 -26.64 -1.77 19.84
C ILE A 124 -26.98 -0.78 20.94
N ARG A 125 -27.14 -1.29 22.17
CA ARG A 125 -27.30 -0.46 23.38
C ARG A 125 -26.09 -0.62 24.30
N LEU A 126 -25.49 0.50 24.65
CA LEU A 126 -24.36 0.63 25.57
C LEU A 126 -24.90 0.88 26.98
N VAL A 127 -25.34 -0.19 27.65
CA VAL A 127 -25.79 -0.11 29.04
C VAL A 127 -24.57 0.05 29.97
N PRO A 128 -24.53 1.07 30.85
CA PRO A 128 -23.42 1.24 31.78
C PRO A 128 -23.18 -0.05 32.60
N GLY A 129 -21.95 -0.57 32.54
CA GLY A 129 -21.55 -1.81 33.21
C GLY A 129 -21.62 -3.08 32.36
N THR A 130 -22.22 -3.06 31.16
CA THR A 130 -22.23 -4.21 30.24
C THR A 130 -21.18 -4.11 29.13
N TYR A 131 -20.52 -2.95 29.00
CA TYR A 131 -19.45 -2.72 28.04
C TYR A 131 -18.16 -2.33 28.75
N ARG A 132 -17.03 -2.62 28.12
CA ARG A 132 -15.70 -2.20 28.58
C ARG A 132 -15.12 -1.23 27.55
N THR A 133 -14.45 -0.18 28.02
CA THR A 133 -13.77 0.80 27.17
C THR A 133 -12.32 0.90 27.60
N LYS A 134 -11.40 1.00 26.63
CA LYS A 134 -10.00 1.33 26.88
C LYS A 134 -9.55 2.31 25.80
N ALA A 135 -8.86 3.36 26.23
CA ALA A 135 -8.24 4.29 25.32
C ALA A 135 -7.10 3.57 24.58
N LEU A 136 -7.02 3.81 23.27
CA LEU A 136 -5.96 3.29 22.43
C LEU A 136 -5.11 4.47 21.96
N ASP A 137 -3.80 4.37 22.12
CA ASP A 137 -2.88 5.41 21.62
C ASP A 137 -2.74 5.30 20.10
N ARG A 138 -2.89 4.07 19.58
CA ARG A 138 -2.74 3.74 18.16
C ARG A 138 -3.67 2.58 17.76
N LEU A 139 -4.12 2.56 16.50
CA LEU A 139 -5.09 1.58 15.99
C LEU A 139 -4.55 0.14 15.97
N ASP A 140 -3.23 -0.03 15.83
CA ASP A 140 -2.52 -1.32 15.88
C ASP A 140 -2.66 -2.02 17.25
N GLN A 141 -2.76 -1.26 18.34
CA GLN A 141 -2.95 -1.80 19.69
C GLN A 141 -4.33 -2.44 19.92
N PHE A 142 -5.29 -2.25 19.01
CA PHE A 142 -6.66 -2.73 19.17
C PHE A 142 -6.71 -4.24 19.43
N TRP A 143 -5.95 -5.03 18.67
CA TRP A 143 -6.03 -6.48 18.73
C TRP A 143 -5.39 -7.08 19.98
N THR A 144 -4.26 -6.52 20.40
CA THR A 144 -3.64 -6.84 21.69
C THR A 144 -4.58 -6.49 22.83
N THR A 145 -5.15 -5.28 22.80
CA THR A 145 -6.10 -4.83 23.84
C THR A 145 -7.37 -5.67 23.87
N ARG A 146 -7.89 -6.09 22.72
CA ARG A 146 -9.03 -7.01 22.64
C ARG A 146 -8.73 -8.35 23.33
N SER A 147 -7.55 -8.90 23.11
CA SER A 147 -7.15 -10.19 23.72
C SER A 147 -7.10 -10.10 25.25
N GLU A 148 -6.68 -8.96 25.81
CA GLU A 148 -6.71 -8.73 27.26
C GLU A 148 -8.14 -8.78 27.82
N PHE A 149 -9.12 -8.29 27.07
CA PHE A 149 -10.52 -8.33 27.48
C PHE A 149 -11.15 -9.73 27.39
N GLU A 150 -10.62 -10.63 26.56
CA GLU A 150 -11.12 -12.01 26.42
C GLU A 150 -10.59 -12.95 27.51
N VAL A 151 -9.47 -12.60 28.17
CA VAL A 151 -8.79 -13.43 29.18
C VAL A 151 -9.17 -13.06 30.62
N GLY A 152 -9.81 -11.89 30.86
CA GLY A 152 -10.18 -11.39 32.19
C GLY A 152 -11.68 -11.20 32.42
#